data_AF-A0A1D6L094-F1
#
_entry.id   AF-A0A1D6L094-F1
#
_cell.length_a   1.000
_cell.length_b   1.000
_cell.length_c   1.000
_cell.angle_alpha   90.00
_cell.angle_beta   90.00
_cell.angle_gamma   90.00
#
_symmetry.space_group_name_H-M   'P 1'
#
loop_
_entity.id
_entity.type
_entity.pdbx_description
1 polymer ?
#
loop_
_entity_poly.entity_id
_entity_poly.type
_entity_poly.pdbx_seq_one_letter_code
_entity_poly.pdbx_strand_id
1 'polypeptide(L)'
;MDDDDVSPDARDVYVANATVSSYFAASDVASTDRLFAEVSTDVADVVTWTTMVVGHASSGGLGRARHFFDAMPERNVVSWNAMLRAYACAGMLTEARDLFDAMPTRNAATWSCMISDLVLSGRCWEALHDQGLFGDMVRSSGIVLNEPALELHGAMSVVLASAIVNMYGKCGGIHSAIRALYFVKSMLVEPHPGLWGALASACKMHGKVELGEEVAKKLIELEPRHGSRYILLSNLYGSVNRWDDMTSVRKILKRSKVPKGTGNAVVGMTSASCVSNG
;
A
#
# COMPACT_ATOMS: atom_id res chain seq x y z
N MET A 1 -20.26 44.21 -27.15
CA MET A 1 -21.05 44.44 -25.94
C MET A 1 -22.38 43.77 -26.20
N ASP A 2 -22.61 42.53 -25.78
CA ASP A 2 -21.91 41.72 -24.80
C ASP A 2 -22.06 40.25 -25.26
N ASP A 3 -20.93 39.56 -25.45
CA ASP A 3 -20.94 38.10 -25.59
C ASP A 3 -20.97 37.56 -24.16
N ASP A 4 -22.07 36.87 -23.85
CA ASP A 4 -22.31 36.14 -22.61
C ASP A 4 -21.25 35.03 -22.43
N ASP A 5 -20.08 35.41 -21.92
CA ASP A 5 -19.07 34.50 -21.36
C ASP A 5 -19.55 34.05 -19.98
N VAL A 6 -20.61 33.24 -19.96
CA VAL A 6 -21.13 32.63 -18.74
C VAL A 6 -20.23 31.44 -18.43
N SER A 7 -19.25 31.67 -17.55
CA SER A 7 -18.54 30.61 -16.85
C SER A 7 -19.57 29.55 -16.39
N PRO A 8 -19.36 28.27 -16.74
CA PRO A 8 -20.25 27.18 -16.33
C PRO A 8 -20.43 27.19 -14.81
N ASP A 9 -21.67 26.99 -14.35
CA ASP A 9 -22.00 27.04 -12.93
C ASP A 9 -21.28 25.88 -12.21
N ALA A 10 -20.62 26.15 -11.08
CA ALA A 10 -19.83 25.15 -10.34
C ALA A 10 -20.68 23.93 -9.90
N ARG A 11 -22.01 24.12 -9.85
CA ARG A 11 -22.99 23.07 -9.61
C ARG A 11 -23.07 22.06 -10.74
N ASP A 12 -22.91 22.48 -11.99
CA ASP A 12 -22.98 21.60 -13.17
C ASP A 12 -21.75 20.67 -13.24
N VAL A 13 -20.56 21.19 -12.93
CA VAL A 13 -19.32 20.39 -12.84
C VAL A 13 -19.40 19.37 -11.69
N TYR A 14 -19.95 19.77 -10.53
CA TYR A 14 -20.13 18.85 -9.41
C TYR A 14 -21.12 17.71 -9.73
N VAL A 15 -22.26 18.05 -10.35
CA VAL A 15 -23.24 17.06 -10.78
C VAL A 15 -22.65 16.13 -11.84
N ALA A 16 -21.90 16.67 -12.81
CA ALA A 16 -21.17 15.88 -13.81
C ALA A 16 -20.14 14.93 -13.17
N ASN A 17 -19.38 15.39 -12.18
CA ASN A 17 -18.41 14.55 -11.45
C ASN A 17 -19.08 13.40 -10.70
N ALA A 18 -20.23 13.67 -10.06
CA ALA A 18 -21.01 12.68 -9.36
C ALA A 18 -21.66 11.66 -10.32
N THR A 19 -22.16 12.10 -11.49
CA THR A 19 -22.75 11.21 -12.49
C THR A 19 -21.69 10.37 -13.20
N VAL A 20 -20.55 10.94 -13.59
CA VAL A 20 -19.41 10.18 -14.15
C VAL A 20 -18.95 9.09 -13.17
N SER A 21 -18.83 9.43 -11.87
CA SER A 21 -18.47 8.45 -10.84
C SER A 21 -19.48 7.32 -10.70
N SER A 22 -20.78 7.63 -10.80
CA SER A 22 -21.85 6.62 -10.69
C SER A 22 -21.92 5.70 -11.92
N TYR A 23 -21.66 6.22 -13.13
CA TYR A 23 -21.62 5.41 -14.34
C TYR A 23 -20.42 4.45 -14.37
N PHE A 24 -19.25 4.86 -13.89
CA PHE A 24 -18.13 3.94 -13.71
C PHE A 24 -18.43 2.85 -12.69
N ALA A 25 -19.15 3.17 -11.60
CA ALA A 25 -19.61 2.15 -10.64
C ALA A 25 -20.60 1.15 -11.25
N ALA A 26 -21.39 1.59 -12.23
CA ALA A 26 -22.29 0.75 -13.03
C ALA A 26 -21.60 0.01 -14.19
N SER A 27 -20.29 0.19 -14.38
CA SER A 27 -19.51 -0.34 -15.51
C SER A 27 -19.99 0.11 -16.90
N ASP A 28 -20.75 1.20 -16.99
CA ASP A 28 -21.21 1.77 -18.26
C ASP A 28 -20.22 2.83 -18.78
N VAL A 29 -19.10 2.35 -19.29
CA VAL A 29 -17.98 3.17 -19.75
C VAL A 29 -18.37 4.03 -20.97
N ALA A 30 -19.24 3.52 -21.85
CA ALA A 30 -19.62 4.20 -23.09
C ALA A 30 -20.47 5.44 -22.85
N SER A 31 -21.42 5.36 -21.91
CA SER A 31 -22.23 6.52 -21.50
C SER A 31 -21.35 7.58 -20.81
N THR A 32 -20.33 7.15 -20.09
CA THR A 32 -19.40 8.04 -19.39
C THR A 32 -18.57 8.90 -20.35
N ASP A 33 -18.08 8.30 -21.44
CA ASP A 33 -17.34 9.02 -22.48
C ASP A 33 -18.20 10.03 -23.25
N ARG A 34 -19.49 9.70 -23.49
CA ARG A 34 -20.44 10.63 -24.11
C ARG A 34 -20.71 11.82 -23.20
N LEU A 35 -20.95 11.58 -21.93
CA LEU A 35 -21.23 12.62 -20.95
C LEU A 35 -20.03 13.55 -20.79
N PHE A 36 -18.80 13.01 -20.83
CA PHE A 36 -17.60 13.83 -20.87
C PHE A 36 -17.50 14.69 -22.14
N ALA A 37 -17.88 14.16 -23.30
CA ALA A 37 -17.92 14.92 -24.54
C ALA A 37 -18.99 16.03 -24.52
N GLU A 38 -20.12 15.80 -23.83
CA GLU A 38 -21.19 16.79 -23.65
C GLU A 38 -20.79 17.92 -22.69
N VAL A 39 -20.01 17.63 -21.65
CA VAL A 39 -19.56 18.61 -20.65
C VAL A 39 -18.57 19.64 -21.24
N SER A 40 -18.08 19.46 -22.48
CA SER A 40 -17.01 20.23 -23.11
C SER A 40 -15.68 20.19 -22.34
N THR A 41 -14.58 19.98 -23.07
CA THR A 41 -13.23 19.98 -22.49
C THR A 41 -12.85 21.29 -21.82
N ASP A 42 -13.49 22.39 -22.21
CA ASP A 42 -13.20 23.74 -21.74
C ASP A 42 -13.77 24.03 -20.34
N VAL A 43 -14.70 23.18 -19.87
CA VAL A 43 -15.41 23.32 -18.58
C VAL A 43 -14.95 22.28 -17.56
N ALA A 44 -14.36 21.17 -18.03
CA ALA A 44 -13.97 20.05 -17.19
C ALA A 44 -12.82 20.41 -16.25
N ASP A 45 -13.05 20.28 -14.93
CA ASP A 45 -12.04 20.52 -13.92
C ASP A 45 -11.11 19.30 -13.73
N VAL A 46 -10.04 19.48 -12.95
CA VAL A 46 -9.07 18.42 -12.66
C VAL A 46 -9.75 17.17 -12.05
N VAL A 47 -10.88 17.33 -11.36
CA VAL A 47 -11.63 16.23 -10.74
C VAL A 47 -12.38 15.43 -11.80
N THR A 48 -13.03 16.09 -12.78
CA THR A 48 -13.69 15.41 -13.91
C THR A 48 -12.69 14.56 -14.68
N TRP A 49 -11.56 15.14 -15.07
CA TRP A 49 -10.49 14.45 -15.77
C TRP A 49 -9.91 13.28 -14.95
N THR A 50 -9.66 13.50 -13.66
CA THR A 50 -9.15 12.45 -12.76
C THR A 50 -10.15 11.29 -12.65
N THR A 51 -11.45 11.58 -12.62
CA THR A 51 -12.51 10.56 -12.56
C THR A 51 -12.52 9.71 -13.83
N MET A 52 -12.36 10.32 -15.01
CA MET A 52 -12.23 9.59 -16.27
C MET A 52 -11.02 8.65 -16.27
N VAL A 53 -9.87 9.13 -15.81
CA VAL A 53 -8.65 8.32 -15.69
C VAL A 53 -8.87 7.13 -14.75
N VAL A 54 -9.37 7.38 -13.54
CA VAL A 54 -9.62 6.33 -12.52
C VAL A 54 -10.63 5.29 -13.01
N GLY A 55 -11.71 5.74 -13.63
CA GLY A 55 -12.78 4.89 -14.13
C GLY A 55 -12.34 3.98 -15.28
N HIS A 56 -11.63 4.54 -16.27
CA HIS A 56 -11.06 3.75 -17.36
C HIS A 56 -9.95 2.82 -16.88
N ALA A 57 -9.11 3.25 -15.93
CA ALA A 57 -8.08 2.41 -15.32
C ALA A 57 -8.68 1.21 -14.58
N SER A 58 -9.78 1.42 -13.85
CA SER A 58 -10.44 0.38 -13.04
C SER A 58 -11.28 -0.59 -13.86
N SER A 59 -11.76 -0.16 -15.03
CA SER A 59 -12.53 -1.00 -15.96
C SER A 59 -11.66 -1.79 -16.95
N GLY A 60 -10.34 -1.72 -16.82
CA GLY A 60 -9.38 -2.43 -17.69
C GLY A 60 -9.08 -1.71 -19.02
N GLY A 61 -9.63 -0.51 -19.24
CA GLY A 61 -9.39 0.33 -20.40
C GLY A 61 -8.08 1.13 -20.31
N LEU A 62 -6.93 0.47 -20.12
CA LEU A 62 -5.65 1.14 -19.87
C LEU A 62 -5.27 2.16 -20.96
N GLY A 63 -5.47 1.81 -22.24
CA GLY A 63 -5.18 2.73 -23.34
C GLY A 63 -6.05 3.99 -23.31
N ARG A 64 -7.31 3.85 -22.90
CA ARG A 64 -8.25 4.97 -22.78
C ARG A 64 -7.95 5.81 -21.55
N ALA A 65 -7.63 5.18 -20.43
CA ALA A 65 -7.14 5.86 -19.23
C ALA A 65 -5.90 6.69 -19.55
N ARG A 66 -4.95 6.14 -20.32
CA ARG A 66 -3.75 6.84 -20.76
C ARG A 66 -4.07 8.01 -21.70
N HIS A 67 -5.01 7.84 -22.62
CA HIS A 67 -5.46 8.92 -23.49
C HIS A 67 -6.01 10.11 -22.69
N PHE A 68 -6.93 9.86 -21.75
CA PHE A 68 -7.45 10.91 -20.87
C PHE A 68 -6.35 11.56 -20.04
N PHE A 69 -5.45 10.76 -19.48
CA PHE A 69 -4.32 11.24 -18.68
C PHE A 69 -3.38 12.17 -19.48
N ASP A 70 -3.14 11.87 -20.76
CA ASP A 70 -2.30 12.70 -21.63
C ASP A 70 -2.98 13.99 -22.05
N ALA A 71 -4.30 13.96 -22.22
CA ALA A 71 -5.10 15.13 -22.57
C ALA A 71 -5.35 16.09 -21.39
N MET A 72 -5.11 15.66 -20.14
CA MET A 72 -5.30 16.52 -18.96
C MET A 72 -4.44 17.80 -19.03
N PRO A 73 -5.07 18.99 -18.96
CA PRO A 73 -4.33 20.26 -18.91
C PRO A 73 -3.49 20.38 -17.63
N GLU A 74 -4.07 19.97 -16.50
CA GLU A 74 -3.41 19.91 -15.19
C GLU A 74 -3.57 18.51 -14.59
N ARG A 75 -2.50 18.02 -13.95
CA ARG A 75 -2.47 16.69 -13.34
C ARG A 75 -2.22 16.81 -11.85
N ASN A 76 -3.08 16.23 -11.04
CA ASN A 76 -2.90 16.11 -9.59
C ASN A 76 -2.33 14.74 -9.21
N VAL A 77 -1.85 14.59 -7.97
CA VAL A 77 -1.24 13.35 -7.47
C VAL A 77 -2.19 12.14 -7.55
N VAL A 78 -3.51 12.36 -7.50
CA VAL A 78 -4.52 11.30 -7.60
C VAL A 78 -4.54 10.71 -9.02
N SER A 79 -4.57 11.56 -10.06
CA SER A 79 -4.53 11.13 -11.47
C SER A 79 -3.25 10.34 -11.80
N TRP A 80 -2.09 10.79 -11.30
CA TRP A 80 -0.83 10.08 -11.44
C TRP A 80 -0.86 8.70 -10.76
N ASN A 81 -1.31 8.64 -9.50
CA ASN A 81 -1.40 7.39 -8.75
C ASN A 81 -2.39 6.39 -9.39
N ALA A 82 -3.47 6.89 -10.00
CA ALA A 82 -4.43 6.07 -10.73
C ALA A 82 -3.79 5.37 -11.94
N MET A 83 -3.09 6.13 -12.78
CA MET A 83 -2.35 5.56 -13.91
C MET A 83 -1.22 4.63 -13.49
N LEU A 84 -0.50 5.00 -12.43
CA LEU A 84 0.57 4.17 -11.87
C LEU A 84 0.05 2.79 -11.45
N ARG A 85 -1.07 2.77 -10.73
CA ARG A 85 -1.74 1.53 -10.33
C ARG A 85 -2.30 0.76 -11.51
N ALA A 86 -2.80 1.45 -12.54
CA ALA A 86 -3.29 0.81 -13.75
C ALA A 86 -2.18 0.03 -14.47
N TYR A 87 -1.01 0.65 -14.65
CA TYR A 87 0.17 -0.01 -15.23
C TYR A 87 0.68 -1.16 -14.36
N ALA A 88 0.75 -0.96 -13.03
CA ALA A 88 1.12 -2.00 -12.07
C ALA A 88 0.19 -3.23 -12.18
N CYS A 89 -1.13 -3.02 -12.17
CA CYS A 89 -2.11 -4.10 -12.30
C CYS A 89 -2.05 -4.80 -13.67
N ALA A 90 -1.61 -4.11 -14.71
CA ALA A 90 -1.39 -4.68 -16.05
C ALA A 90 -0.02 -5.37 -16.20
N GLY A 91 0.86 -5.33 -15.17
CA GLY A 91 2.21 -5.87 -15.23
C GLY A 91 3.18 -5.05 -16.09
N MET A 92 2.80 -3.84 -16.47
CA MET A 92 3.57 -2.91 -17.30
C MET A 92 4.51 -2.07 -16.44
N LEU A 93 5.48 -2.74 -15.82
CA LEU A 93 6.37 -2.16 -14.80
C LEU A 93 7.29 -1.07 -15.34
N THR A 94 7.70 -1.18 -16.61
CA THR A 94 8.58 -0.21 -17.24
C THR A 94 7.84 1.11 -17.40
N GLU A 95 6.60 1.06 -17.90
CA GLU A 95 5.73 2.20 -18.07
C GLU A 95 5.30 2.78 -16.73
N ALA A 96 5.04 1.93 -15.72
CA ALA A 96 4.82 2.38 -14.34
C ALA A 96 6.04 3.13 -13.80
N ARG A 97 7.26 2.63 -14.08
CA ARG A 97 8.51 3.26 -13.63
C ARG A 97 8.76 4.59 -14.34
N ASP A 98 8.60 4.65 -15.66
CA ASP A 98 8.76 5.89 -16.43
C ASP A 98 7.77 6.95 -15.96
N LEU A 99 6.51 6.55 -15.71
CA LEU A 99 5.49 7.44 -15.16
C LEU A 99 5.87 7.91 -13.76
N PHE A 100 6.34 7.00 -12.90
CA PHE A 100 6.81 7.32 -11.56
C PHE A 100 7.97 8.31 -11.57
N ASP A 101 8.94 8.16 -12.46
CA ASP A 101 10.11 9.04 -12.58
C ASP A 101 9.72 10.43 -13.13
N ALA A 102 8.70 10.50 -13.98
CA ALA A 102 8.13 11.75 -14.49
C ALA A 102 7.28 12.54 -13.48
N MET A 103 6.87 11.93 -12.34
CA MET A 103 6.03 12.59 -11.35
C MET A 103 6.75 13.79 -10.70
N PRO A 104 6.16 15.01 -10.74
CA PRO A 104 6.75 16.20 -10.11
C PRO A 104 6.79 16.11 -8.59
N THR A 105 5.73 15.55 -8.00
CA THR A 105 5.59 15.37 -6.54
C THR A 105 5.13 13.95 -6.27
N ARG A 106 5.72 13.33 -5.23
CA ARG A 106 5.43 11.94 -4.84
C ARG A 106 5.01 11.93 -3.39
N ASN A 107 3.93 11.23 -3.08
CA ASN A 107 3.46 11.05 -1.70
C ASN A 107 3.61 9.60 -1.25
N ALA A 108 3.28 9.31 0.00
CA ALA A 108 3.39 7.97 0.57
C ALA A 108 2.61 6.90 -0.24
N ALA A 109 1.48 7.26 -0.85
CA ALA A 109 0.71 6.34 -1.68
C ALA A 109 1.44 6.01 -2.99
N THR A 110 2.11 6.98 -3.60
CA THR A 110 2.94 6.79 -4.80
C THR A 110 4.08 5.80 -4.52
N TRP A 111 4.85 6.02 -3.45
CA TRP A 111 5.97 5.13 -3.08
C TRP A 111 5.48 3.73 -2.70
N SER A 112 4.39 3.65 -1.91
CA SER A 112 3.82 2.37 -1.51
C SER A 112 3.34 1.54 -2.71
N CYS A 113 2.75 2.18 -3.72
CA CYS A 113 2.34 1.53 -4.95
C CYS A 113 3.54 0.89 -5.67
N MET A 114 4.59 1.67 -5.97
CA MET A 114 5.78 1.15 -6.66
C MET A 114 6.52 0.08 -5.88
N ILE A 115 6.71 0.25 -4.57
CA ILE A 115 7.38 -0.76 -3.74
C ILE A 115 6.57 -2.05 -3.76
N SER A 116 5.26 -1.97 -3.60
CA SER A 116 4.40 -3.17 -3.59
C SER A 116 4.42 -3.89 -4.93
N ASP A 117 4.41 -3.14 -6.03
CA ASP A 117 4.41 -3.66 -7.39
C ASP A 117 5.73 -4.35 -7.74
N LEU A 118 6.87 -3.69 -7.51
CA LEU A 118 8.20 -4.28 -7.71
C LEU A 118 8.38 -5.59 -6.92
N VAL A 119 7.84 -5.64 -5.71
CA VAL A 119 7.86 -6.83 -4.85
C VAL A 119 7.00 -7.95 -5.42
N LEU A 120 5.79 -7.63 -5.90
CA LEU A 120 4.89 -8.60 -6.51
C LEU A 120 5.50 -9.21 -7.78
N SER A 121 6.25 -8.41 -8.53
CA SER A 121 6.94 -8.85 -9.75
C SER A 121 8.28 -9.55 -9.50
N GLY A 122 8.68 -9.75 -8.24
CA GLY A 122 9.95 -10.40 -7.88
C GLY A 122 11.20 -9.53 -8.09
N ARG A 123 11.04 -8.26 -8.51
CA ARG A 123 12.12 -7.26 -8.64
C ARG A 123 12.49 -6.63 -7.29
N CYS A 124 12.58 -7.49 -6.28
CA CYS A 124 12.87 -7.14 -4.90
C CYS A 124 14.13 -6.27 -4.78
N TRP A 125 15.18 -6.58 -5.53
CA TRP A 125 16.45 -5.85 -5.49
C TRP A 125 16.29 -4.35 -5.80
N GLU A 126 15.49 -3.99 -6.79
CA GLU A 126 15.27 -2.59 -7.18
C GLU A 126 14.43 -1.82 -6.17
N ALA A 127 13.49 -2.52 -5.52
CA ALA A 127 12.77 -1.96 -4.38
C ALA A 127 13.71 -1.73 -3.17
N LEU A 128 14.75 -2.56 -3.04
CA LEU A 128 15.49 -2.77 -1.79
C LEU A 128 16.90 -2.24 -1.70
N HIS A 129 17.62 -2.03 -2.80
CA HIS A 129 19.00 -1.58 -2.70
C HIS A 129 19.07 -0.15 -2.11
N ASP A 130 20.20 0.24 -1.47
CA ASP A 130 20.35 1.59 -0.88
C ASP A 130 20.26 2.71 -1.93
N GLN A 131 20.59 2.37 -3.17
CA GLN A 131 20.40 3.25 -4.34
C GLN A 131 19.12 2.91 -5.13
N GLY A 132 18.28 2.03 -4.60
CA GLY A 132 16.98 1.69 -5.16
C GLY A 132 15.86 2.57 -4.62
N LEU A 133 14.63 2.16 -4.90
CA LEU A 133 13.43 2.98 -4.65
C LEU A 133 13.23 3.33 -3.17
N PHE A 134 13.51 2.39 -2.26
CA PHE A 134 13.43 2.64 -0.82
C PHE A 134 14.46 3.68 -0.35
N GLY A 135 15.68 3.61 -0.87
CA GLY A 135 16.72 4.59 -0.53
C GLY A 135 16.38 5.98 -1.06
N ASP A 136 15.88 6.06 -2.29
CA ASP A 136 15.41 7.32 -2.89
C ASP A 136 14.24 7.91 -2.09
N MET A 137 13.31 7.07 -1.65
CA MET A 137 12.21 7.48 -0.78
C MET A 137 12.74 8.08 0.53
N VAL A 138 13.64 7.39 1.23
CA VAL A 138 14.18 7.87 2.51
C VAL A 138 14.91 9.21 2.32
N ARG A 139 15.73 9.34 1.27
CA ARG A 139 16.44 10.59 0.94
C ARG A 139 15.50 11.73 0.54
N SER A 140 14.53 11.46 -0.33
CA SER A 140 13.57 12.48 -0.81
C SER A 140 12.56 12.90 0.25
N SER A 141 12.31 12.05 1.25
CA SER A 141 11.45 12.36 2.40
C SER A 141 12.15 13.22 3.45
N GLY A 142 13.44 13.54 3.29
CA GLY A 142 14.22 14.30 4.28
C GLY A 142 14.53 13.52 5.57
N ILE A 143 14.30 12.20 5.59
CA ILE A 143 14.54 11.36 6.77
C ILE A 143 16.04 11.01 6.80
N VAL A 144 16.82 11.84 7.47
CA VAL A 144 18.16 11.46 7.93
C VAL A 144 17.97 10.54 9.14
N LEU A 145 18.43 9.29 9.05
CA LEU A 145 18.33 8.30 10.13
C LEU A 145 19.25 8.61 11.34
N ASN A 146 19.62 9.86 11.56
CA ASN A 146 20.42 10.30 12.70
C ASN A 146 19.84 11.64 13.19
N GLU A 147 19.43 11.67 14.46
CA GLU A 147 18.92 12.80 15.27
C GLU A 147 17.39 12.91 15.46
N PRO A 148 16.92 13.12 16.71
CA PRO A 148 15.51 13.34 17.02
C PRO A 148 15.18 14.84 17.11
N ALA A 149 14.81 15.46 15.99
CA ALA A 149 14.17 16.78 15.92
C ALA A 149 13.69 17.01 14.48
N LEU A 150 12.53 17.58 14.15
CA LEU A 150 11.34 18.03 14.86
C LEU A 150 10.34 18.33 13.72
N GLU A 151 9.07 17.96 13.88
CA GLU A 151 7.92 18.72 13.35
C GLU A 151 7.94 19.24 11.89
N LEU A 152 8.08 18.37 10.89
CA LEU A 152 7.47 18.61 9.57
C LEU A 152 7.35 17.29 8.80
N HIS A 153 6.16 17.01 8.28
CA HIS A 153 5.69 15.74 7.71
C HIS A 153 5.21 14.71 8.75
N GLY A 154 4.06 15.02 9.33
CA GLY A 154 3.21 14.02 9.96
C GLY A 154 2.99 12.83 9.02
N ALA A 155 2.96 11.64 9.63
CA ALA A 155 2.59 10.38 9.02
C ALA A 155 3.48 9.92 7.86
N MET A 156 4.60 9.29 8.21
CA MET A 156 4.91 8.03 7.56
C MET A 156 3.65 7.15 7.63
N SER A 157 2.90 7.06 6.54
CA SER A 157 1.59 6.41 6.58
C SER A 157 1.76 4.94 6.97
N VAL A 158 0.83 4.41 7.76
CA VAL A 158 0.76 2.97 8.07
C VAL A 158 0.80 2.12 6.79
N VAL A 159 0.31 2.68 5.69
CA VAL A 159 0.33 2.08 4.35
C VAL A 159 1.75 1.87 3.85
N LEU A 160 2.63 2.88 3.97
CA LEU A 160 4.02 2.76 3.59
C LEU A 160 4.77 1.74 4.47
N ALA A 161 4.55 1.80 5.78
CA ALA A 161 5.13 0.85 6.73
C ALA A 161 4.71 -0.60 6.43
N SER A 162 3.43 -0.80 6.11
CA SER A 162 2.89 -2.12 5.72
C SER A 162 3.49 -2.61 4.41
N ALA A 163 3.67 -1.74 3.42
CA ALA A 163 4.31 -2.09 2.16
C ALA A 163 5.77 -2.53 2.37
N ILE A 164 6.51 -1.85 3.24
CA ILE A 164 7.90 -2.22 3.59
C ILE A 164 7.97 -3.56 4.33
N VAL A 165 7.08 -3.81 5.28
CA VAL A 165 7.05 -5.09 6.02
C VAL A 165 6.61 -6.25 5.11
N ASN A 166 5.60 -6.03 4.26
CA ASN A 166 5.17 -7.01 3.25
C ASN A 166 6.30 -7.30 2.25
N MET A 167 7.01 -6.26 1.82
CA MET A 167 8.20 -6.38 1.00
C MET A 167 9.25 -7.27 1.67
N TYR A 168 9.57 -7.04 2.94
CA TYR A 168 10.54 -7.88 3.65
C TYR A 168 10.07 -9.34 3.73
N GLY A 169 8.78 -9.55 4.03
CA GLY A 169 8.16 -10.86 4.06
C GLY A 169 8.28 -11.64 2.75
N LYS A 170 8.27 -10.96 1.60
CA LYS A 170 8.38 -11.60 0.27
C LYS A 170 9.81 -11.71 -0.25
N CYS A 171 10.67 -10.74 0.06
CA CYS A 171 11.98 -10.60 -0.58
C CYS A 171 13.15 -11.25 0.17
N GLY A 172 12.99 -11.60 1.45
CA GLY A 172 13.93 -12.47 2.18
C GLY A 172 15.36 -11.98 2.44
N GLY A 173 15.65 -10.72 2.17
CA GLY A 173 16.97 -10.14 2.43
C GLY A 173 17.20 -9.78 3.90
N ILE A 174 18.38 -10.12 4.45
CA ILE A 174 18.81 -9.68 5.81
C ILE A 174 18.78 -8.15 5.92
N HIS A 175 19.29 -7.47 4.90
CA HIS A 175 19.36 -6.02 4.84
C HIS A 175 17.96 -5.38 4.88
N SER A 176 17.00 -5.99 4.19
CA SER A 176 15.59 -5.60 4.18
C SER A 176 14.94 -5.73 5.56
N ALA A 177 15.30 -6.78 6.31
CA ALA A 177 14.84 -7.03 7.67
C ALA A 177 15.25 -5.91 8.63
N ILE A 178 16.54 -5.60 8.59
CA ILE A 178 17.16 -4.62 9.47
C ILE A 178 16.61 -3.23 9.16
N ARG A 179 16.46 -2.90 7.87
CA ARG A 179 15.86 -1.61 7.49
C ARG A 179 14.38 -1.53 7.84
N ALA A 180 13.60 -2.58 7.65
CA ALA A 180 12.21 -2.62 8.09
C ALA A 180 12.12 -2.42 9.61
N LEU A 181 13.01 -3.04 10.39
CA LEU A 181 13.06 -2.82 11.84
C LEU A 181 13.47 -1.39 12.19
N TYR A 182 14.55 -0.88 11.61
CA TYR A 182 15.06 0.47 11.88
C TYR A 182 13.98 1.51 11.58
N PHE A 183 13.33 1.36 10.43
CA PHE A 183 12.21 2.19 9.99
C PHE A 183 11.05 2.15 10.99
N VAL A 184 10.62 0.96 11.42
CA VAL A 184 9.53 0.81 12.40
C VAL A 184 9.92 1.41 13.76
N LYS A 185 11.18 1.27 14.18
CA LYS A 185 11.70 1.88 15.41
C LYS A 185 11.88 3.40 15.31
N SER A 186 12.11 3.95 14.11
CA SER A 186 12.24 5.39 13.87
C SER A 186 10.90 6.11 13.67
N MET A 187 9.77 5.39 13.68
CA MET A 187 8.45 6.03 13.59
C MET A 187 8.18 6.88 14.83
N LEU A 188 7.83 8.16 14.63
CA LEU A 188 7.46 9.09 15.70
C LEU A 188 6.18 8.68 16.45
N VAL A 189 5.32 7.89 15.79
CA VAL A 189 4.10 7.32 16.38
C VAL A 189 4.34 5.84 16.62
N GLU A 190 3.97 5.36 17.81
CA GLU A 190 4.13 3.96 18.17
C GLU A 190 3.38 3.06 17.16
N PRO A 191 4.08 2.14 16.48
CA PRO A 191 3.48 1.38 15.39
C PRO A 191 2.39 0.43 15.90
N HIS A 192 1.31 0.30 15.12
CA HIS A 192 0.22 -0.62 15.44
C HIS A 192 0.76 -2.06 15.65
N PRO A 193 0.30 -2.80 16.68
CA PRO A 193 0.77 -4.18 16.97
C PRO A 193 0.65 -5.17 15.80
N GLY A 194 -0.25 -4.92 14.86
CA GLY A 194 -0.35 -5.67 13.61
C GLY A 194 0.93 -5.61 12.76
N LEU A 195 1.60 -4.45 12.71
CA LEU A 195 2.82 -4.24 11.94
C LEU A 195 4.00 -5.03 12.53
N TRP A 196 4.15 -4.98 13.86
CA TRP A 196 5.12 -5.81 14.60
C TRP A 196 4.86 -7.30 14.37
N GLY A 197 3.59 -7.73 14.36
CA GLY A 197 3.22 -9.11 14.06
C GLY A 197 3.62 -9.55 12.65
N ALA A 198 3.38 -8.71 11.64
CA ALA A 198 3.79 -8.97 10.27
C ALA A 198 5.32 -9.04 10.14
N LEU A 199 6.05 -8.16 10.82
CA LEU A 199 7.52 -8.16 10.82
C LEU A 199 8.09 -9.42 11.49
N ALA A 200 7.54 -9.86 12.62
CA ALA A 200 7.97 -11.09 13.29
C ALA A 200 7.65 -12.34 12.46
N SER A 201 6.51 -12.37 11.76
CA SER A 201 6.18 -13.43 10.81
C SER A 201 7.18 -13.47 9.65
N ALA A 202 7.53 -12.32 9.08
CA ALA A 202 8.56 -12.22 8.04
C ALA A 202 9.93 -12.70 8.54
N CYS A 203 10.34 -12.32 9.76
CA CYS A 203 11.57 -12.81 10.37
C CYS A 203 11.59 -14.33 10.52
N LYS A 204 10.46 -14.93 10.89
CA LYS A 204 10.30 -16.39 10.95
C LYS A 204 10.47 -17.04 9.58
N MET A 205 9.82 -16.51 8.55
CA MET A 205 9.89 -17.06 7.18
C MET A 205 11.33 -17.08 6.64
N HIS A 206 12.12 -16.07 7.00
CA HIS A 206 13.49 -15.88 6.49
C HIS A 206 14.60 -16.30 7.47
N GLY A 207 14.25 -17.01 8.55
CA GLY A 207 15.20 -17.53 9.53
C GLY A 207 16.00 -16.45 10.28
N LYS A 208 15.47 -15.23 10.41
CA LYS A 208 16.07 -14.12 11.17
C LYS A 208 15.59 -14.13 12.61
N VAL A 209 16.02 -15.13 13.38
CA VAL A 209 15.45 -15.38 14.70
C VAL A 209 15.86 -14.34 15.73
N GLU A 210 17.09 -13.83 15.70
CA GLU A 210 17.55 -12.80 16.63
C GLU A 210 16.71 -11.51 16.48
N LEU A 211 16.49 -11.10 15.23
CA LEU A 211 15.65 -9.96 14.90
C LEU A 211 14.17 -10.23 15.25
N GLY A 212 13.68 -11.42 14.90
CA GLY A 212 12.31 -11.84 15.19
C GLY A 212 12.03 -11.91 16.70
N GLU A 213 13.04 -12.27 17.50
CA GLU A 213 12.98 -12.30 18.96
C GLU A 213 12.79 -10.89 19.53
N GLU A 214 13.57 -9.90 19.08
CA GLU A 214 13.39 -8.49 19.50
C GLU A 214 11.97 -7.99 19.19
N VAL A 215 11.51 -8.21 17.95
CA VAL A 215 10.20 -7.77 17.46
C VAL A 215 9.08 -8.43 18.26
N ALA A 216 9.16 -9.75 18.48
CA ALA A 216 8.14 -10.49 19.18
C ALA A 216 8.11 -10.18 20.69
N LYS A 217 9.25 -9.88 21.33
CA LYS A 217 9.29 -9.40 22.72
C LYS A 217 8.62 -8.03 22.86
N LYS A 218 8.97 -7.07 21.99
CA LYS A 218 8.32 -5.75 21.97
C LYS A 218 6.80 -5.87 21.79
N LEU A 219 6.37 -6.79 20.94
CA LEU A 219 4.95 -7.06 20.72
C LEU A 219 4.23 -7.67 21.92
N ILE A 220 4.92 -8.50 22.72
CA ILE A 220 4.39 -9.01 24.00
C ILE A 220 4.29 -7.89 25.03
N GLU A 221 5.23 -6.96 25.06
CA GLU A 221 5.16 -5.78 25.94
C GLU A 221 3.96 -4.90 25.61
N LEU A 222 3.65 -4.72 24.32
CA LEU A 222 2.49 -3.95 23.86
C LEU A 222 1.16 -4.66 24.11
N GLU A 223 1.10 -5.97 23.88
CA GLU A 223 -0.12 -6.76 24.03
C GLU A 223 0.08 -7.99 24.93
N PRO A 224 0.33 -7.80 26.25
CA PRO A 224 0.67 -8.89 27.16
C PRO A 224 -0.49 -9.87 27.36
N ARG A 225 -1.72 -9.44 27.07
CA ARG A 225 -2.95 -10.25 27.15
C ARG A 225 -3.29 -10.99 25.86
N HIS A 226 -2.43 -10.95 24.85
CA HIS A 226 -2.71 -11.56 23.54
C HIS A 226 -1.87 -12.83 23.31
N GLY A 227 -2.49 -14.01 23.40
CA GLY A 227 -1.77 -15.29 23.44
C GLY A 227 -1.03 -15.63 22.15
N SER A 228 -1.49 -15.12 21.00
CA SER A 228 -0.81 -15.34 19.71
C SER A 228 0.61 -14.76 19.66
N ARG A 229 0.92 -13.72 20.45
CA ARG A 229 2.25 -13.08 20.45
C ARG A 229 3.31 -14.01 21.06
N TYR A 230 2.94 -14.69 22.15
CA TYR A 230 3.75 -15.73 22.78
C TYR A 230 3.89 -16.96 21.87
N ILE A 231 2.82 -17.35 21.17
CA ILE A 231 2.86 -18.45 20.19
C ILE A 231 3.82 -18.12 19.04
N LEU A 232 3.81 -16.88 18.55
CA LEU A 232 4.72 -16.42 17.49
C LEU A 232 6.19 -16.51 17.93
N LEU A 233 6.52 -16.00 19.13
CA LEU A 233 7.88 -16.12 19.70
C LEU A 233 8.29 -17.57 19.93
N SER A 234 7.38 -18.40 20.46
CA SER A 234 7.61 -19.85 20.61
C SER A 234 7.90 -20.52 19.27
N ASN A 235 7.19 -20.15 18.20
CA ASN A 235 7.39 -20.74 16.87
C ASN A 235 8.70 -20.26 16.22
N LEU A 236 9.11 -19.02 16.48
CA LEU A 236 10.42 -18.50 16.09
C LEU A 236 11.55 -19.34 16.70
N TYR A 237 11.54 -19.57 18.01
CA TYR A 237 12.54 -20.44 18.65
C TYR A 237 12.50 -21.88 18.13
N GLY A 238 11.31 -22.42 17.88
CA GLY A 238 11.14 -23.74 17.29
C GLY A 238 11.78 -23.87 15.90
N SER A 239 11.76 -22.81 15.07
CA SER A 239 12.36 -22.85 13.72
C SER A 239 13.89 -22.98 13.70
N VAL A 240 14.58 -22.65 14.81
CA VAL A 240 16.04 -22.79 14.96
C VAL A 240 16.43 -23.80 16.04
N ASN A 241 15.53 -24.71 16.40
CA ASN A 241 15.77 -25.76 17.39
C ASN A 241 16.16 -25.23 18.80
N ARG A 242 15.80 -23.99 19.15
CA ARG A 242 15.96 -23.43 20.52
C ARG A 242 14.82 -23.92 21.42
N TRP A 243 14.80 -25.22 21.69
CA TRP A 243 13.69 -25.90 22.37
C TRP A 243 13.49 -25.45 23.82
N ASP A 244 14.56 -25.07 24.51
CA ASP A 244 14.51 -24.59 25.90
C ASP A 244 13.81 -23.23 26.02
N ASP A 245 14.17 -22.29 25.15
CA ASP A 245 13.52 -20.97 25.08
C ASP A 245 12.06 -21.09 24.66
N MET A 246 11.78 -21.95 23.67
CA MET A 246 10.41 -22.27 23.25
C MET A 246 9.57 -22.78 24.44
N THR A 247 10.14 -23.71 25.22
CA THR A 247 9.45 -24.31 26.38
C THR A 247 9.22 -23.27 27.48
N SER A 248 10.18 -22.38 27.69
CA SER A 248 10.09 -21.28 28.65
C SER A 248 8.95 -20.31 28.29
N VAL A 249 8.84 -19.90 27.02
CA VAL A 249 7.74 -19.05 26.53
C VAL A 249 6.38 -19.75 26.67
N ARG A 250 6.30 -21.04 26.35
CA ARG A 250 5.05 -21.83 26.52
C ARG A 250 4.64 -21.96 27.98
N LYS A 251 5.59 -22.05 28.92
CA LYS A 251 5.32 -22.02 30.37
C LYS A 251 4.77 -20.66 30.80
N ILE A 252 5.36 -19.56 30.31
CA ILE A 252 4.85 -18.20 30.57
C ILE A 252 3.40 -18.07 30.08
N LEU A 253 3.10 -18.49 28.85
CA LEU A 253 1.74 -18.47 28.28
C LEU A 253 0.72 -19.26 29.12
N LYS A 254 1.12 -20.43 29.64
CA LYS A 254 0.25 -21.23 30.52
C LYS A 254 -0.01 -20.54 31.85
N ARG A 255 1.02 -19.93 32.45
CA ARG A 255 0.93 -19.23 33.75
C ARG A 255 0.11 -17.94 33.64
N SER A 256 0.20 -17.24 32.52
CA SER A 256 -0.52 -15.98 32.30
C SER A 256 -2.02 -16.15 32.04
N LYS A 257 -2.53 -17.39 31.93
CA LYS A 257 -3.94 -17.71 31.65
C LYS A 257 -4.51 -16.99 30.43
N VAL A 258 -3.64 -16.58 29.50
CA VAL A 258 -4.04 -15.85 28.31
C VAL A 258 -4.66 -16.83 27.31
N PRO A 259 -5.83 -16.53 26.72
CA PRO A 259 -6.44 -17.36 25.69
C PRO A 259 -5.48 -17.56 24.51
N LYS A 260 -5.32 -18.81 24.06
CA LYS A 260 -4.57 -19.09 22.82
C LYS A 260 -5.40 -18.54 21.67
N GLY A 261 -4.92 -17.48 21.01
CA GLY A 261 -5.53 -17.01 19.77
C GLY A 261 -5.41 -18.10 18.71
N THR A 262 -6.54 -18.61 18.22
CA THR A 262 -6.61 -19.47 17.04
C THR A 262 -6.10 -18.67 15.84
N GLY A 263 -5.07 -19.18 15.17
CA GLY A 263 -4.58 -18.59 13.92
C GLY A 263 -5.70 -18.54 12.88
N ASN A 264 -5.71 -17.51 12.04
CA ASN A 264 -6.63 -17.36 10.92
C ASN A 264 -6.67 -18.65 10.07
N ALA A 265 -7.72 -19.43 10.29
CA ALA A 265 -8.21 -20.45 9.37
C ALA A 265 -9.70 -20.17 9.18
N VAL A 266 -10.00 -19.05 8.50
CA VAL A 266 -11.26 -18.90 7.75
C VAL A 266 -10.90 -19.08 6.29
N VAL A 267 -10.53 -20.31 5.94
CA VAL A 267 -10.60 -20.83 4.57
C VAL A 267 -11.50 -22.04 4.70
N GLY A 268 -12.78 -21.85 4.38
CA GLY A 268 -13.80 -22.88 4.53
C GLY A 268 -15.21 -22.33 4.63
N MET A 269 -15.58 -21.38 3.75
CA MET A 269 -16.98 -21.10 3.39
C MET A 269 -16.96 -20.13 2.20
N THR A 270 -16.69 -20.66 1.01
CA THR A 270 -17.19 -20.19 -0.32
C THR A 270 -16.48 -21.00 -1.41
N SER A 271 -16.98 -22.21 -1.67
CA SER A 271 -16.75 -22.87 -2.95
C SER A 271 -18.00 -23.67 -3.31
N ALA A 272 -18.51 -23.39 -4.51
CA ALA A 272 -19.68 -23.95 -5.19
C ALA A 272 -21.04 -23.49 -4.61
N SER A 273 -21.93 -22.86 -5.37
CA SER A 273 -22.29 -23.20 -6.74
C SER A 273 -22.80 -22.00 -7.56
N CYS A 274 -22.10 -21.69 -8.65
CA CYS A 274 -22.75 -21.16 -9.84
C CYS A 274 -23.57 -22.32 -10.44
N VAL A 275 -24.89 -22.22 -10.35
CA VAL A 275 -25.79 -22.94 -11.26
C VAL A 275 -26.42 -21.88 -12.14
N SER A 276 -26.11 -22.00 -13.42
CA SER A 276 -26.78 -21.38 -14.55
C SER A 276 -28.29 -21.60 -14.49
N ASN A 277 -29.07 -20.55 -14.70
CA ASN A 277 -30.42 -20.68 -15.24
C ASN A 277 -30.47 -19.92 -16.58
N GLY A 278 -30.94 -20.64 -17.61
CA GLY A 278 -31.46 -20.04 -18.83
C GLY A 278 -32.88 -19.53 -18.65
#